data_AF-A0A317WM96-F1
#
_entry.id   AF-A0A317WM96-F1
#
_cell.length_a   1.000
_cell.length_b   1.000
_cell.length_c   1.000
_cell.angle_alpha   90.00
_cell.angle_beta   90.00
_cell.angle_gamma   90.00
#
_symmetry.space_group_name_H-M   'P 1'
#
loop_
_entity.id
_entity.type
_entity.pdbx_description
1 polymer ?
#
loop_
_entity_poly.entity_id
_entity_poly.type
_entity_poly.pdbx_seq_one_letter_code
_entity_poly.pdbx_strand_id
1 'polypeptide(L)'
;MLAQLPPEIIQLIASYLQSASALVNLSMTCWRLRHVVAAQDWRIFRIFVETKFPGVETPEIWREAAQALTSRSRALDKHAVVGRFVVPAAEAVKVGSHSSTRGDNPTHGYRPALDSYEVWNSSSWNDRKEVLAWGAADELVLRITEPGPNSKGKWVVFNDLDDISSHDDICGVHLLRPGHPSKEPETEHIVVARVRGELFHLSIDPNSASHVYKQRFLTSGQGIERTDMSDGKDPILSAHLSDGSISFFTTTSGEEMVQPFARLNADTGDDSNLSSRHTYHKSLSPTLFAVGTGSAHEAVIISTITPQGLSPIRGLDAELVDFERVNLHRPIRPNVNAISPLDPTGQVFLAAWGDRAIRLHDLRSNDEYEQVYRDTTDQNPIYCIHPFGHDRFVVGSGGDALVKIFDLHMPKNETYSYRDARPSSTLPKNNNEPIVNSLSNLSLTPFPRKDISIFLSAHPPSSRTQGRRRHNTRSYRGAIYSMTSPSPSSPTIYTGVADGVVRLDFASTDDLLGPCQNWYREPLLLSNDVGLDSTVAHTYPADKVLELSGYERPEDTTSSITLRKQQPFRSVGVEDHLAEEVTGWDRRWERLEKSGSWRRVDDLVE
;
A
#
# COMPACT_ATOMS: atom_id res chain seq x y z
N MET A 1 -2.38 -45.29 11.32
CA MET A 1 -1.06 -44.81 11.80
C MET A 1 -1.14 -43.39 12.36
N LEU A 2 -1.35 -42.32 11.58
CA LEU A 2 -1.43 -40.93 12.10
C LEU A 2 -2.49 -40.74 13.18
N ALA A 3 -3.70 -41.28 13.00
CA ALA A 3 -4.77 -41.17 13.99
C ALA A 3 -4.53 -41.97 15.29
N GLN A 4 -3.48 -42.79 15.38
CA GLN A 4 -3.12 -43.51 16.61
C GLN A 4 -2.14 -42.72 17.49
N LEU A 5 -1.55 -41.65 16.94
CA LEU A 5 -0.60 -40.80 17.66
C LEU A 5 -1.31 -39.94 18.71
N PRO A 6 -0.62 -39.56 19.81
CA PRO A 6 -1.11 -38.57 20.76
C PRO A 6 -1.43 -37.22 20.07
N PRO A 7 -2.43 -36.47 20.54
CA PRO A 7 -2.80 -35.16 19.97
C PRO A 7 -1.62 -34.20 19.84
N GLU A 8 -0.70 -34.20 20.79
CA GLU A 8 0.48 -33.32 20.84
C GLU A 8 1.43 -33.60 19.67
N ILE A 9 1.61 -34.88 19.33
CA ILE A 9 2.44 -35.29 18.19
C ILE A 9 1.76 -34.93 16.87
N ILE A 10 0.44 -35.08 16.78
CA ILE A 10 -0.32 -34.67 15.59
C ILE A 10 -0.22 -33.15 15.39
N GLN A 11 -0.30 -32.36 16.47
CA GLN A 11 -0.13 -30.90 16.41
C GLN A 11 1.28 -30.51 15.98
N LEU A 12 2.31 -31.18 16.50
CA LEU A 12 3.69 -30.96 16.06
C LEU A 12 3.88 -31.31 14.58
N ILE A 13 3.31 -32.42 14.09
CA ILE A 13 3.36 -32.75 12.66
C ILE A 13 2.64 -31.67 11.84
N ALA A 14 1.47 -31.23 12.30
CA ALA A 14 0.67 -30.23 11.63
C ALA A 14 1.39 -28.87 11.52
N SER A 15 2.25 -28.49 12.49
CA SER A 15 3.02 -27.25 12.41
C SER A 15 4.10 -27.25 11.31
N TYR A 16 4.46 -28.42 10.77
CA TYR A 16 5.39 -28.52 9.63
C TYR A 16 4.69 -28.48 8.26
N LEU A 17 3.35 -28.43 8.23
CA LEU A 17 2.62 -28.33 6.97
C LEU A 17 2.77 -26.94 6.38
N GLN A 18 3.18 -26.89 5.11
CA GLN A 18 3.53 -25.64 4.43
C GLN A 18 2.31 -24.81 3.99
N SER A 19 1.12 -25.41 3.93
CA SER A 19 -0.09 -24.75 3.44
C SER A 19 -1.31 -24.97 4.33
N ALA A 20 -2.20 -23.97 4.34
CA ALA A 20 -3.52 -24.07 4.96
C ALA A 20 -4.36 -25.20 4.34
N SER A 21 -4.22 -25.45 3.02
CA SER A 21 -4.91 -26.55 2.36
C SER A 21 -4.47 -27.91 2.88
N ALA A 22 -3.18 -28.10 3.19
CA ALA A 22 -2.67 -29.34 3.76
C ALA A 22 -3.25 -29.58 5.17
N LEU A 23 -3.38 -28.52 5.98
CA LEU A 23 -4.03 -28.58 7.30
C LEU A 23 -5.51 -28.96 7.18
N VAL A 24 -6.23 -28.34 6.26
CA VAL A 24 -7.65 -28.66 5.99
C VAL A 24 -7.79 -30.09 5.51
N ASN A 25 -6.97 -30.53 4.55
CA ASN A 25 -6.99 -31.91 4.03
C ASN A 25 -6.69 -32.93 5.14
N LEU A 26 -5.73 -32.65 6.01
CA LEU A 26 -5.45 -33.48 7.18
C LEU A 26 -6.68 -33.61 8.07
N SER A 27 -7.39 -32.51 8.33
CA SER A 27 -8.63 -32.52 9.13
C SER A 27 -9.76 -33.31 8.48
N MET A 28 -9.81 -33.39 7.15
CA MET A 28 -10.86 -34.10 6.41
C MET A 28 -10.64 -35.62 6.34
N THR A 29 -9.45 -36.12 6.69
CA THR A 29 -9.14 -37.55 6.58
C THR A 29 -9.94 -38.44 7.54
N CYS A 30 -10.15 -38.02 8.80
CA CYS A 30 -11.00 -38.74 9.75
C CYS A 30 -11.47 -37.84 10.91
N TRP A 31 -12.51 -38.30 11.63
CA TRP A 31 -13.13 -37.58 12.74
C TRP A 31 -12.14 -37.20 13.85
N ARG A 32 -11.20 -38.10 14.20
CA ARG A 32 -10.20 -37.85 15.25
C ARG A 32 -9.22 -36.76 14.84
N LEU A 33 -8.73 -36.80 13.60
CA LEU A 33 -7.80 -35.77 13.10
C LEU A 33 -8.50 -34.42 12.97
N ARG A 34 -9.77 -34.40 12.56
CA ARG A 34 -10.60 -33.20 12.63
C ARG A 34 -10.67 -32.63 14.05
N HIS A 35 -10.95 -33.47 15.04
CA HIS A 35 -11.06 -33.03 16.43
C HIS A 35 -9.74 -32.47 16.98
N VAL A 36 -8.60 -33.06 16.60
CA VAL A 36 -7.27 -32.57 17.02
C VAL A 36 -6.92 -31.24 16.33
N VAL A 37 -7.19 -31.10 15.03
CA VAL A 37 -6.93 -29.87 14.26
C VAL A 37 -7.86 -28.73 14.69
N ALA A 38 -9.13 -29.02 15.00
CA ALA A 38 -10.11 -28.04 15.44
C ALA A 38 -10.07 -27.75 16.95
N ALA A 39 -9.19 -28.41 17.70
CA ALA A 39 -9.07 -28.20 19.14
C ALA A 39 -8.63 -26.76 19.47
N GLN A 40 -9.08 -26.26 20.63
CA GLN A 40 -8.71 -24.93 21.15
C GLN A 40 -8.90 -23.82 20.11
N ASP A 41 -10.11 -23.75 19.53
CA ASP A 41 -10.49 -22.74 18.54
C ASP A 41 -9.52 -22.66 17.35
N TRP A 42 -9.18 -23.84 16.80
CA TRP A 42 -8.30 -23.94 15.65
C TRP A 42 -6.88 -23.41 15.91
N ARG A 43 -6.35 -23.56 17.14
CA ARG A 43 -5.01 -23.10 17.55
C ARG A 43 -3.88 -23.47 16.58
N ILE A 44 -3.98 -24.58 15.86
CA ILE A 44 -2.96 -24.93 14.86
C ILE A 44 -2.85 -23.90 13.73
N PHE A 45 -3.97 -23.24 13.38
CA PHE A 45 -3.97 -22.14 12.43
C PHE A 45 -3.32 -20.87 13.00
N ARG A 46 -3.33 -20.68 14.32
CA ARG A 46 -2.54 -19.61 14.96
C ARG A 46 -1.05 -19.81 14.69
N ILE A 47 -0.54 -21.00 14.97
CA ILE A 47 0.87 -21.36 14.74
C ILE A 47 1.22 -21.17 13.26
N PHE A 48 0.33 -21.63 12.36
CA PHE A 48 0.49 -21.42 10.92
C PHE A 48 0.58 -19.93 10.58
N VAL A 49 -0.37 -19.09 11.03
CA VAL A 49 -0.39 -17.65 10.74
C VAL A 49 0.85 -16.95 11.29
N GLU A 50 1.20 -17.16 12.56
CA GLU A 50 2.36 -16.54 13.20
C GLU A 50 3.68 -16.93 12.52
N THR A 51 3.79 -18.17 12.02
CA THR A 51 5.00 -18.66 11.34
C THR A 51 5.07 -18.19 9.89
N LYS A 52 3.94 -18.18 9.19
CA LYS A 52 3.88 -17.94 7.73
C LYS A 52 3.61 -16.49 7.34
N PHE A 53 3.12 -15.69 8.28
CA PHE A 53 2.83 -14.26 8.11
C PHE A 53 3.37 -13.47 9.31
N PRO A 54 4.70 -13.50 9.55
CA PRO A 54 5.31 -12.81 10.68
C PRO A 54 5.00 -11.30 10.65
N GLY A 55 4.73 -10.72 11.82
CA GLY A 55 4.47 -9.28 11.96
C GLY A 55 3.11 -8.80 11.47
N VAL A 56 2.26 -9.68 10.94
CA VAL A 56 0.88 -9.31 10.56
C VAL A 56 -0.04 -9.45 11.76
N GLU A 57 -0.58 -8.34 12.24
CA GLU A 57 -1.57 -8.34 13.31
C GLU A 57 -2.92 -8.91 12.81
N THR A 58 -3.47 -9.86 13.56
CA THR A 58 -4.77 -10.47 13.26
C THR A 58 -5.58 -10.73 14.53
N PRO A 59 -6.93 -10.63 14.47
CA PRO A 59 -7.81 -11.07 15.56
C PRO A 59 -7.72 -12.58 15.81
N GLU A 60 -8.19 -13.05 16.98
CA GLU A 60 -8.17 -14.47 17.41
C GLU A 60 -9.17 -15.39 16.66
N ILE A 61 -9.40 -15.13 15.38
CA ILE A 61 -10.25 -15.93 14.46
C ILE A 61 -9.36 -16.65 13.43
N TRP A 62 -8.43 -17.46 13.94
CA TRP A 62 -7.26 -17.99 13.23
C TRP A 62 -7.55 -18.71 11.92
N ARG A 63 -8.67 -19.43 11.83
CA ARG A 63 -9.07 -20.11 10.60
C ARG A 63 -9.37 -19.12 9.48
N GLU A 64 -10.13 -18.08 9.77
CA GLU A 64 -10.49 -17.04 8.80
C GLU A 64 -9.29 -16.14 8.49
N ALA A 65 -8.45 -15.87 9.49
CA ALA A 65 -7.17 -15.19 9.28
C ALA A 65 -6.27 -15.94 8.30
N ALA A 66 -6.11 -17.25 8.49
CA ALA A 66 -5.35 -18.08 7.56
C ALA A 66 -5.98 -18.07 6.15
N GLN A 67 -7.31 -18.14 6.03
CA GLN A 67 -8.00 -18.05 4.75
C GLN A 67 -7.73 -16.70 4.05
N ALA A 68 -7.87 -15.59 4.77
CA ALA A 68 -7.66 -14.24 4.24
C ALA A 68 -6.22 -14.01 3.78
N LEU A 69 -5.25 -14.32 4.63
CA LEU A 69 -3.84 -14.06 4.38
C LEU A 69 -3.30 -14.94 3.25
N THR A 70 -3.70 -16.21 3.20
CA THR A 70 -3.30 -17.12 2.11
C THR A 70 -3.96 -16.76 0.78
N SER A 71 -5.22 -16.31 0.78
CA SER A 71 -5.90 -15.76 -0.40
C SER A 71 -5.20 -14.49 -0.90
N ARG A 72 -4.88 -13.54 -0.01
CA ARG A 72 -4.16 -12.31 -0.37
C ARG A 72 -2.78 -12.58 -0.94
N SER A 73 -1.99 -13.46 -0.31
CA SER A 73 -0.67 -13.86 -0.81
C SER A 73 -0.76 -14.49 -2.20
N ARG A 74 -1.76 -15.38 -2.42
CA ARG A 74 -2.04 -15.92 -3.75
C ARG A 74 -2.43 -14.84 -4.76
N ALA A 75 -3.27 -13.88 -4.38
CA ALA A 75 -3.66 -12.78 -5.26
C ALA A 75 -2.44 -11.96 -5.67
N LEU A 76 -1.54 -11.65 -4.74
CA LEU A 76 -0.29 -10.94 -5.02
C LEU A 76 0.62 -11.70 -5.99
N ASP A 77 0.84 -12.99 -5.76
CA ASP A 77 1.69 -13.80 -6.63
C ASP A 77 1.10 -14.00 -8.04
N LYS A 78 -0.23 -13.92 -8.17
CA LYS A 78 -0.94 -13.92 -9.47
C LYS A 78 -1.06 -12.53 -10.09
N HIS A 79 -0.61 -11.48 -9.40
CA HIS A 79 -0.88 -10.08 -9.73
C HIS A 79 -2.39 -9.77 -9.87
N ALA A 80 -3.23 -10.49 -9.15
CA ALA A 80 -4.67 -10.31 -9.16
C ALA A 80 -5.07 -9.07 -8.35
N VAL A 81 -5.42 -8.01 -9.06
CA VAL A 81 -5.78 -6.71 -8.47
C VAL A 81 -6.99 -6.12 -9.18
N VAL A 82 -7.93 -5.61 -8.40
CA VAL A 82 -9.13 -4.91 -8.87
C VAL A 82 -8.98 -3.43 -8.51
N GLY A 83 -8.92 -2.56 -9.53
CA GLY A 83 -8.85 -1.11 -9.34
C GLY A 83 -10.24 -0.48 -9.42
N ARG A 84 -10.56 0.46 -8.52
CA ARG A 84 -11.79 1.29 -8.56
C ARG A 84 -11.50 2.69 -8.03
N PHE A 85 -12.26 3.69 -8.47
CA PHE A 85 -12.19 5.01 -7.84
C PHE A 85 -13.03 5.06 -6.57
N VAL A 86 -12.53 5.74 -5.54
CA VAL A 86 -13.30 6.08 -4.35
C VAL A 86 -13.87 7.47 -4.54
N VAL A 87 -15.19 7.59 -4.56
CA VAL A 87 -15.90 8.85 -4.80
C VAL A 87 -16.88 9.08 -3.66
N PRO A 88 -16.95 10.30 -3.10
CA PRO A 88 -17.97 10.66 -2.13
C PRO A 88 -19.37 10.33 -2.65
N ALA A 89 -20.19 9.68 -1.81
CA ALA A 89 -21.60 9.47 -2.11
C ALA A 89 -22.34 10.80 -2.27
N ALA A 90 -23.40 10.83 -3.08
CA ALA A 90 -24.17 12.07 -3.32
C ALA A 90 -24.84 12.58 -2.03
N GLU A 91 -25.18 11.65 -1.15
CA GLU A 91 -25.76 11.81 0.18
C GLU A 91 -24.72 12.03 1.29
N ALA A 92 -23.45 12.28 0.94
CA ALA A 92 -22.41 12.52 1.94
C ALA A 92 -22.78 13.70 2.86
N VAL A 93 -22.62 13.48 4.16
CA VAL A 93 -22.89 14.47 5.20
C VAL A 93 -21.90 15.63 5.05
N LYS A 94 -22.41 16.85 4.90
CA LYS A 94 -21.61 18.07 4.77
C LYS A 94 -21.46 18.72 6.13
N VAL A 95 -20.23 18.83 6.63
CA VAL A 95 -19.91 19.40 7.95
C VAL A 95 -19.09 20.69 7.81
N GLY A 96 -19.61 21.80 8.32
CA GLY A 96 -19.00 23.13 8.23
C GLY A 96 -19.41 23.93 6.97
N SER A 97 -18.62 24.94 6.60
CA SER A 97 -18.87 25.88 5.50
C SER A 97 -18.63 25.24 4.12
N HIS A 98 -19.67 25.22 3.27
CA HIS A 98 -19.62 24.68 1.90
C HIS A 98 -20.10 25.66 0.83
N SER A 99 -20.27 26.93 1.20
CA SER A 99 -20.78 27.98 0.30
C SER A 99 -19.69 28.60 -0.57
N SER A 100 -18.42 28.39 -0.22
CA SER A 100 -17.28 29.02 -0.85
C SER A 100 -16.85 28.29 -2.12
N THR A 101 -16.40 29.05 -3.11
CA THR A 101 -15.84 28.49 -4.34
C THR A 101 -14.46 29.08 -4.58
N ARG A 102 -13.53 28.21 -4.92
CA ARG A 102 -12.15 28.59 -5.21
C ARG A 102 -12.05 29.50 -6.43
N GLY A 103 -11.40 30.66 -6.25
CA GLY A 103 -11.20 31.66 -7.30
C GLY A 103 -9.78 31.78 -7.84
N ASP A 104 -8.79 31.13 -7.20
CA ASP A 104 -7.38 31.24 -7.57
C ASP A 104 -6.94 30.17 -8.61
N ASN A 105 -5.86 30.48 -9.32
CA ASN A 105 -5.16 29.50 -10.14
C ASN A 105 -4.11 28.82 -9.26
N PRO A 106 -4.17 27.49 -9.04
CA PRO A 106 -3.23 26.80 -8.16
C PRO A 106 -1.79 27.02 -8.62
N THR A 107 -0.96 27.58 -7.75
CA THR A 107 0.48 27.75 -7.99
C THR A 107 1.28 26.55 -7.48
N HIS A 108 0.73 25.80 -6.53
CA HIS A 108 1.29 24.58 -5.98
C HIS A 108 0.61 23.34 -6.58
N GLY A 109 1.40 22.33 -6.97
CA GLY A 109 0.88 21.06 -7.43
C GLY A 109 0.26 20.29 -6.26
N TYR A 110 -1.04 19.96 -6.37
CA TYR A 110 -1.75 19.22 -5.34
C TYR A 110 -1.14 17.84 -5.09
N ARG A 111 -0.92 17.50 -3.82
CA ARG A 111 -0.41 16.21 -3.34
C ARG A 111 -1.45 15.60 -2.40
N PRO A 112 -2.20 14.57 -2.83
CA PRO A 112 -3.21 13.95 -1.99
C PRO A 112 -2.58 13.42 -0.69
N ALA A 113 -3.07 13.87 0.45
CA ALA A 113 -2.77 13.28 1.75
C ALA A 113 -3.92 12.36 2.15
N LEU A 114 -3.60 11.14 2.58
CA LEU A 114 -4.60 10.14 2.92
C LEU A 114 -4.06 9.17 3.97
N ASP A 115 -4.97 8.69 4.82
CA ASP A 115 -4.69 7.70 5.84
C ASP A 115 -5.92 6.81 6.06
N SER A 116 -5.71 5.59 6.54
CA SER A 116 -6.78 4.65 6.82
C SER A 116 -6.44 3.74 7.99
N TYR A 117 -7.47 3.22 8.66
CA TYR A 117 -7.32 2.12 9.60
C TYR A 117 -8.52 1.18 9.54
N GLU A 118 -8.35 -0.05 10.01
CA GLU A 118 -9.44 -0.97 10.28
C GLU A 118 -9.37 -1.57 11.68
N VAL A 119 -10.54 -2.03 12.17
CA VAL A 119 -10.72 -2.67 13.48
C VAL A 119 -11.72 -3.79 13.32
N TRP A 120 -11.44 -4.94 13.91
CA TRP A 120 -12.40 -6.04 13.97
C TRP A 120 -13.35 -5.89 15.15
N ASN A 121 -14.64 -6.10 14.91
CA ASN A 121 -15.68 -6.08 15.95
C ASN A 121 -15.86 -7.45 16.63
N SER A 122 -14.88 -8.36 16.46
CA SER A 122 -14.71 -9.68 17.08
C SER A 122 -15.57 -10.86 16.59
N SER A 123 -16.63 -10.65 15.79
CA SER A 123 -17.54 -11.77 15.44
C SER A 123 -17.13 -12.58 14.21
N SER A 124 -16.42 -11.98 13.24
CA SER A 124 -15.91 -12.65 12.03
C SER A 124 -14.82 -11.81 11.35
N TRP A 125 -14.11 -12.38 10.37
CA TRP A 125 -13.06 -11.66 9.63
C TRP A 125 -13.59 -10.47 8.83
N ASN A 126 -14.79 -10.63 8.28
CA ASN A 126 -15.47 -9.59 7.51
C ASN A 126 -16.25 -8.61 8.41
N ASP A 127 -16.35 -8.90 9.71
CA ASP A 127 -16.94 -7.99 10.68
C ASP A 127 -15.91 -6.96 11.15
N ARG A 128 -15.61 -6.01 10.26
CA ARG A 128 -14.61 -4.97 10.48
C ARG A 128 -15.12 -3.59 10.13
N LYS A 129 -14.81 -2.62 10.99
CA LYS A 129 -14.92 -1.20 10.72
C LYS A 129 -13.68 -0.76 9.96
N GLU A 130 -13.86 -0.14 8.81
CA GLU A 130 -12.79 0.48 8.04
C GLU A 130 -13.04 2.00 7.96
N VAL A 131 -12.02 2.79 8.25
CA VAL A 131 -12.08 4.25 8.13
C VAL A 131 -10.99 4.72 7.18
N LEU A 132 -11.38 5.51 6.18
CA LEU A 132 -10.49 6.12 5.20
C LEU A 132 -10.73 7.63 5.23
N ALA A 133 -9.66 8.40 5.35
CA ALA A 133 -9.69 9.85 5.23
C ALA A 133 -8.69 10.34 4.19
N TRP A 134 -9.05 11.37 3.44
CA TRP A 134 -8.13 12.04 2.52
C TRP A 134 -8.47 13.51 2.36
N GLY A 135 -7.44 14.31 2.09
CA GLY A 135 -7.63 15.65 1.56
C GLY A 135 -8.12 15.56 0.12
N ALA A 136 -9.05 16.42 -0.25
CA ALA A 136 -9.50 16.66 -1.60
C ALA A 136 -9.40 18.17 -1.88
N ALA A 137 -8.17 18.64 -2.07
CA ALA A 137 -7.82 20.07 -2.00
C ALA A 137 -8.12 20.62 -0.60
N ASP A 138 -8.99 21.62 -0.47
CA ASP A 138 -9.36 22.28 0.77
C ASP A 138 -10.34 21.48 1.65
N GLU A 139 -11.02 20.48 1.06
CA GLU A 139 -12.00 19.64 1.76
C GLU A 139 -11.35 18.38 2.34
N LEU A 140 -11.70 18.01 3.56
CA LEU A 140 -11.41 16.68 4.10
C LEU A 140 -12.57 15.75 3.78
N VAL A 141 -12.29 14.58 3.21
CA VAL A 141 -13.30 13.54 3.00
C VAL A 141 -13.01 12.37 3.91
N LEU A 142 -14.07 11.85 4.53
CA LEU A 142 -14.05 10.69 5.42
C LEU A 142 -15.06 9.65 4.92
N ARG A 143 -14.64 8.40 4.88
CA ARG A 143 -15.47 7.23 4.60
C ARG A 143 -15.33 6.24 5.74
N ILE A 144 -16.46 5.84 6.33
CA ILE A 144 -16.53 4.84 7.39
C ILE A 144 -17.37 3.68 6.87
N THR A 145 -16.76 2.51 6.69
CA THR A 145 -17.46 1.30 6.23
C THR A 145 -17.57 0.34 7.41
N GLU A 146 -18.80 -0.08 7.72
CA GLU A 146 -19.08 -1.06 8.77
C GLU A 146 -20.05 -2.12 8.23
N PRO A 147 -20.01 -3.35 8.77
CA PRO A 147 -20.92 -4.42 8.38
C PRO A 147 -22.35 -4.09 8.82
N GLY A 148 -23.32 -4.26 7.92
CA GLY A 148 -24.72 -4.01 8.23
C GLY A 148 -25.62 -3.94 6.99
N PRO A 149 -26.94 -3.90 7.16
CA PRO A 149 -27.93 -3.97 6.07
C PRO A 149 -27.86 -2.81 5.06
N ASN A 150 -27.09 -1.74 5.34
CA ASN A 150 -26.82 -0.62 4.43
C ASN A 150 -25.31 -0.35 4.28
N SER A 151 -24.53 -1.37 3.91
CA SER A 151 -23.05 -1.39 3.84
C SER A 151 -22.36 -0.43 2.86
N LYS A 152 -23.05 0.60 2.33
CA LYS A 152 -22.46 1.62 1.43
C LYS A 152 -21.46 2.56 2.13
N GLY A 153 -21.30 2.40 3.43
CA GLY A 153 -20.47 3.25 4.29
C GLY A 153 -21.08 4.62 4.54
N LYS A 154 -20.73 5.23 5.67
CA LYS A 154 -21.04 6.62 5.98
C LYS A 154 -19.99 7.51 5.33
N TRP A 155 -20.43 8.58 4.69
CA TRP A 155 -19.57 9.53 4.01
C TRP A 155 -19.73 10.90 4.64
N VAL A 156 -18.60 11.54 4.94
CA VAL A 156 -18.56 12.91 5.47
C VAL A 156 -17.60 13.71 4.61
N VAL A 157 -18.00 14.95 4.29
CA VAL A 157 -17.12 15.95 3.70
C VAL A 157 -17.10 17.14 4.63
N PHE A 158 -15.91 17.50 5.08
CA PHE A 158 -15.65 18.58 6.01
C PHE A 158 -14.92 19.73 5.31
N ASN A 159 -15.43 20.94 5.53
CA ASN A 159 -14.76 22.18 5.18
C ASN A 159 -15.23 23.26 6.16
N ASP A 160 -14.33 24.10 6.65
CA ASP A 160 -14.64 25.18 7.57
C ASP A 160 -14.21 26.56 7.03
N LEU A 161 -13.91 26.63 5.74
CA LEU A 161 -13.37 27.82 5.09
C LEU A 161 -14.47 28.60 4.36
N ASP A 162 -14.54 29.89 4.68
CA ASP A 162 -15.42 30.83 3.98
C ASP A 162 -14.78 31.38 2.69
N ASP A 163 -13.44 31.41 2.63
CA ASP A 163 -12.66 31.78 1.46
C ASP A 163 -11.61 30.70 1.17
N ILE A 164 -11.54 30.21 -0.06
CA ILE A 164 -10.68 29.08 -0.46
C ILE A 164 -9.56 29.55 -1.39
N SER A 165 -8.32 29.19 -1.05
CA SER A 165 -7.12 29.37 -1.87
C SER A 165 -6.28 28.09 -1.95
N SER A 166 -5.28 28.05 -2.84
CA SER A 166 -4.24 27.00 -2.89
C SER A 166 -3.46 26.80 -1.60
N HIS A 167 -3.35 27.83 -0.77
CA HIS A 167 -2.68 27.69 0.51
C HIS A 167 -3.55 26.95 1.54
N ASP A 168 -4.84 26.77 1.28
CA ASP A 168 -5.75 26.03 2.16
C ASP A 168 -5.82 24.54 1.81
N ASP A 169 -5.17 24.11 0.73
CA ASP A 169 -5.11 22.71 0.33
C ASP A 169 -4.55 21.87 1.49
N ILE A 170 -5.23 20.76 1.80
CA ILE A 170 -4.82 19.80 2.82
C ILE A 170 -3.60 19.03 2.29
N CYS A 171 -2.52 19.08 3.06
CA CYS A 171 -1.23 18.44 2.74
C CYS A 171 -0.83 17.33 3.73
N GLY A 172 -1.61 17.15 4.80
CA GLY A 172 -1.38 16.10 5.79
C GLY A 172 -2.69 15.65 6.44
N VAL A 173 -2.86 14.33 6.58
CA VAL A 173 -4.03 13.69 7.18
C VAL A 173 -3.54 12.49 7.98
N HIS A 174 -3.87 12.44 9.27
CA HIS A 174 -3.52 11.32 10.15
C HIS A 174 -4.73 10.94 11.02
N LEU A 175 -5.26 9.74 10.85
CA LEU A 175 -6.37 9.21 11.63
C LEU A 175 -5.86 8.67 12.96
N LEU A 176 -6.46 9.14 14.06
CA LEU A 176 -6.16 8.58 15.38
C LEU A 176 -6.77 7.17 15.48
N ARG A 177 -5.89 6.19 15.72
CA ARG A 177 -6.23 4.78 15.90
C ARG A 177 -7.02 4.56 17.20
N PRO A 178 -7.85 3.51 17.33
CA PRO A 178 -8.64 3.21 18.53
C PRO A 178 -7.90 3.24 19.86
N GLY A 179 -6.62 2.85 19.86
CA GLY A 179 -5.77 2.85 21.06
C GLY A 179 -5.23 4.22 21.48
N HIS A 180 -5.48 5.28 20.69
CA HIS A 180 -4.97 6.61 20.99
C HIS A 180 -5.73 7.24 22.19
N PRO A 181 -5.04 7.76 23.22
CA PRO A 181 -5.69 8.31 24.42
C PRO A 181 -6.74 9.41 24.15
N SER A 182 -6.44 10.28 23.19
CA SER A 182 -7.32 11.40 22.79
C SER A 182 -8.47 11.02 21.86
N LYS A 183 -8.70 9.74 21.54
CA LYS A 183 -9.79 9.32 20.64
C LYS A 183 -11.05 8.94 21.42
N GLU A 184 -12.17 9.58 21.07
CA GLU A 184 -13.49 9.25 21.63
C GLU A 184 -14.15 8.13 20.78
N PRO A 185 -14.90 7.18 21.38
CA PRO A 185 -15.40 6.01 20.65
C PRO A 185 -16.41 6.30 19.54
N GLU A 186 -17.25 7.32 19.72
CA GLU A 186 -18.39 7.63 18.84
C GLU A 186 -18.04 8.58 17.69
N THR A 187 -16.85 9.18 17.73
CA THR A 187 -16.40 10.19 16.78
C THR A 187 -15.11 9.76 16.09
N GLU A 188 -14.89 10.28 14.89
CA GLU A 188 -13.62 10.09 14.21
C GLU A 188 -12.69 11.26 14.47
N HIS A 189 -11.48 10.93 14.93
CA HIS A 189 -10.45 11.89 15.30
C HIS A 189 -9.36 11.90 14.23
N ILE A 190 -9.08 13.08 13.69
CA ILE A 190 -8.15 13.27 12.57
C ILE A 190 -7.25 14.46 12.88
N VAL A 191 -5.93 14.32 12.68
CA VAL A 191 -5.00 15.45 12.60
C VAL A 191 -4.91 15.89 11.14
N VAL A 192 -5.14 17.18 10.89
CA VAL A 192 -5.19 17.78 9.55
C VAL A 192 -4.13 18.87 9.46
N ALA A 193 -3.42 18.90 8.33
CA ALA A 193 -2.44 19.93 8.00
C ALA A 193 -2.82 20.63 6.70
N ARG A 194 -2.83 21.97 6.69
CA ARG A 194 -3.01 22.81 5.50
C ARG A 194 -1.69 23.45 5.09
N VAL A 195 -1.51 23.66 3.78
CA VAL A 195 -0.28 24.24 3.22
C VAL A 195 0.09 25.59 3.86
N ARG A 196 -0.90 26.41 4.25
CA ARG A 196 -0.71 27.72 4.90
C ARG A 196 -0.08 27.68 6.29
N GLY A 197 0.14 26.49 6.85
CA GLY A 197 0.75 26.35 8.18
C GLY A 197 -0.21 25.95 9.28
N GLU A 198 -1.48 25.68 8.99
CA GLU A 198 -2.41 25.22 10.02
C GLU A 198 -2.27 23.72 10.23
N LEU A 199 -2.08 23.35 11.50
CA LEU A 199 -2.00 21.97 11.94
C LEU A 199 -2.90 21.82 13.16
N PHE A 200 -3.91 20.95 13.08
CA PHE A 200 -4.92 20.82 14.14
C PHE A 200 -5.48 19.41 14.24
N HIS A 201 -5.95 19.06 15.43
CA HIS A 201 -6.68 17.84 15.73
C HIS A 201 -8.19 18.15 15.76
N LEU A 202 -8.93 17.47 14.89
CA LEU A 202 -10.37 17.57 14.70
C LEU A 202 -11.05 16.28 15.18
N SER A 203 -12.18 16.41 15.87
CA SER A 203 -13.14 15.34 16.11
C SER A 203 -14.39 15.58 15.28
N ILE A 204 -14.80 14.62 14.46
CA ILE A 204 -16.00 14.68 13.62
C ILE A 204 -16.99 13.62 14.10
N ASP A 205 -18.22 14.03 14.38
CA ASP A 205 -19.33 13.10 14.57
C ASP A 205 -20.03 12.87 13.21
N PRO A 206 -19.94 11.65 12.65
CA PRO A 206 -20.53 11.35 11.35
C PRO A 206 -22.07 11.31 11.36
N ASN A 207 -22.70 11.21 12.53
CA ASN A 207 -24.15 11.08 12.68
C ASN A 207 -24.83 12.45 12.92
N SER A 208 -24.23 13.32 13.73
CA SER A 208 -24.79 14.64 14.05
C SER A 208 -24.32 15.76 13.13
N ALA A 209 -23.45 15.46 12.16
CA ALA A 209 -22.85 16.44 11.24
C ALA A 209 -22.14 17.59 11.97
N SER A 210 -21.55 17.30 13.12
CA SER A 210 -20.83 18.28 13.95
C SER A 210 -19.33 17.98 14.01
N HIS A 211 -18.56 19.01 14.35
CA HIS A 211 -17.12 18.89 14.53
C HIS A 211 -16.67 19.71 15.74
N VAL A 212 -15.53 19.31 16.32
CA VAL A 212 -14.90 20.00 17.45
C VAL A 212 -13.39 20.03 17.24
N TYR A 213 -12.80 21.21 17.36
CA TYR A 213 -11.35 21.38 17.45
C TYR A 213 -10.88 20.94 18.85
N LYS A 214 -10.01 19.93 18.88
CA LYS A 214 -9.48 19.39 20.14
C LYS A 214 -8.12 20.02 20.48
N GLN A 215 -7.25 20.15 19.47
CA GLN A 215 -5.91 20.74 19.64
C GLN A 215 -5.50 21.51 18.39
N ARG A 216 -4.65 22.53 18.57
CA ARG A 216 -3.96 23.27 17.51
C ARG A 216 -2.46 23.24 17.77
N PHE A 217 -1.70 22.79 16.79
CA PHE A 217 -0.25 22.66 16.86
C PHE A 217 0.41 23.90 16.25
N LEU A 218 1.31 24.52 17.01
CA LEU A 218 1.83 25.84 16.66
C LEU A 218 3.07 25.75 15.75
N THR A 219 2.87 26.08 14.48
CA THR A 219 3.88 26.10 13.42
C THR A 219 4.58 27.45 13.24
N SER A 220 4.32 28.41 14.14
CA SER A 220 4.82 29.80 14.05
C SER A 220 4.41 30.53 12.77
N GLY A 221 3.34 30.09 12.09
CA GLY A 221 2.84 30.69 10.85
C GLY A 221 3.65 30.31 9.60
N GLN A 222 4.56 29.35 9.70
CA GLN A 222 5.28 28.80 8.55
C GLN A 222 4.38 27.84 7.77
N GLY A 223 4.51 27.85 6.44
CA GLY A 223 3.80 26.89 5.59
C GLY A 223 4.24 25.46 5.87
N ILE A 224 3.36 24.49 5.64
CA ILE A 224 3.65 23.06 5.84
C ILE A 224 3.86 22.41 4.48
N GLU A 225 4.97 21.68 4.32
CA GLU A 225 5.25 20.92 3.11
C GLU A 225 4.85 19.45 3.24
N ARG A 226 5.00 18.88 4.44
CA ARG A 226 4.72 17.47 4.75
C ARG A 226 4.53 17.29 6.26
N THR A 227 3.71 16.33 6.64
CA THR A 227 3.63 15.84 8.02
C THR A 227 3.79 14.32 8.07
N ASP A 228 4.18 13.83 9.23
CA ASP A 228 4.21 12.41 9.56
C ASP A 228 3.82 12.22 11.03
N MET A 229 3.28 11.06 11.37
CA MET A 229 2.89 10.74 12.74
C MET A 229 3.41 9.35 13.06
N SER A 230 4.15 9.23 14.17
CA SER A 230 4.62 7.92 14.61
C SER A 230 3.45 7.06 15.11
N ASP A 231 3.65 5.75 15.15
CA ASP A 231 2.72 4.85 15.85
C ASP A 231 3.02 4.81 17.36
N GLY A 232 2.22 4.04 18.12
CA GLY A 232 2.43 3.80 19.55
C GLY A 232 1.38 4.45 20.46
N LYS A 233 1.63 4.39 21.78
CA LYS A 233 0.73 4.94 22.81
C LYS A 233 0.79 6.45 22.92
N ASP A 234 1.97 7.01 22.70
CA ASP A 234 2.26 8.44 22.74
C ASP A 234 2.86 8.85 21.39
N PRO A 235 2.05 8.91 20.33
CA PRO A 235 2.56 9.19 19.01
C PRO A 235 3.07 10.64 18.90
N ILE A 236 4.12 10.79 18.10
CA ILE A 236 4.80 12.06 17.86
C ILE A 236 4.42 12.54 16.47
N LEU A 237 3.89 13.75 16.41
CA LEU A 237 3.56 14.42 15.15
C LEU A 237 4.75 15.26 14.71
N SER A 238 5.24 15.05 13.49
CA SER A 238 6.26 15.90 12.87
C SER A 238 5.68 16.72 11.72
N ALA A 239 6.15 17.96 11.58
CA ALA A 239 5.79 18.84 10.48
C ALA A 239 7.05 19.46 9.86
N HIS A 240 7.23 19.24 8.56
CA HIS A 240 8.25 19.92 7.76
C HIS A 240 7.70 21.25 7.28
N LEU A 241 8.39 22.31 7.68
CA LEU A 241 7.99 23.69 7.46
C LEU A 241 8.68 24.28 6.24
N SER A 242 8.11 25.34 5.68
CA SER A 242 8.61 26.03 4.48
C SER A 242 10.00 26.66 4.65
N ASP A 243 10.46 26.84 5.89
CA ASP A 243 11.81 27.30 6.21
C ASP A 243 12.86 26.16 6.20
N GLY A 244 12.44 24.92 5.91
CA GLY A 244 13.28 23.72 5.90
C GLY A 244 13.44 23.06 7.27
N SER A 245 12.86 23.63 8.34
CA SER A 245 12.89 23.02 9.67
C SER A 245 11.82 21.96 9.84
N ILE A 246 12.06 20.99 10.73
CA ILE A 246 11.09 19.97 11.13
C ILE A 246 10.77 20.20 12.60
N SER A 247 9.49 20.46 12.90
CA SER A 247 9.00 20.65 14.27
C SER A 247 8.27 19.40 14.76
N PHE A 248 8.45 19.06 16.04
CA PHE A 248 7.89 17.85 16.66
C PHE A 248 6.92 18.21 17.79
N PHE A 249 5.77 17.55 17.80
CA PHE A 249 4.67 17.82 18.72
C PHE A 249 4.20 16.52 19.40
N THR A 250 3.76 16.64 20.66
CA THR A 250 3.03 15.58 21.35
C THR A 250 1.55 15.66 20.98
N THR A 251 0.91 14.51 20.73
CA THR A 251 -0.54 14.42 20.45
C THR A 251 -1.37 14.05 21.69
N THR A 252 -0.71 13.81 22.82
CA THR A 252 -1.33 13.29 24.06
C THR A 252 -1.33 14.28 25.22
N SER A 253 -0.87 15.53 25.00
CA SER A 253 -0.80 16.55 26.06
C SER A 253 -2.16 16.96 26.64
N GLY A 254 -3.24 16.86 25.87
CA GLY A 254 -4.56 17.38 26.24
C GLY A 254 -4.66 18.91 26.21
N GLU A 255 -3.59 19.62 25.87
CA GLU A 255 -3.58 21.07 25.72
C GLU A 255 -4.29 21.49 24.43
N GLU A 256 -5.08 22.57 24.48
CA GLU A 256 -5.75 23.14 23.30
C GLU A 256 -4.73 23.71 22.30
N MET A 257 -3.63 24.28 22.79
CA MET A 257 -2.57 24.89 21.99
C MET A 257 -1.24 24.23 22.31
N VAL A 258 -0.74 23.42 21.38
CA VAL A 258 0.45 22.58 21.58
C VAL A 258 1.68 23.23 20.94
N GLN A 259 2.69 23.50 21.76
CA GLN A 259 3.99 23.99 21.30
C GLN A 259 4.88 22.81 20.83
N PRO A 260 5.80 23.05 19.88
CA PRO A 260 6.76 22.02 19.51
C PRO A 260 7.73 21.80 20.68
N PHE A 261 7.97 20.53 21.06
CA PHE A 261 8.95 20.20 22.11
C PHE A 261 10.38 20.10 21.55
N ALA A 262 10.51 19.87 20.25
CA ALA A 262 11.80 19.83 19.55
C ALA A 262 11.67 20.41 18.14
N ARG A 263 12.79 20.91 17.61
CA ARG A 263 12.92 21.38 16.23
C ARG A 263 14.28 20.94 15.68
N LEU A 264 14.27 20.35 14.49
CA LEU A 264 15.45 20.05 13.69
C LEU A 264 15.56 21.11 12.60
N ASN A 265 16.69 21.81 12.53
CA ASN A 265 16.95 22.74 11.44
C ASN A 265 17.72 21.99 10.35
N ALA A 266 17.30 22.15 9.08
CA ALA A 266 18.15 21.73 7.98
C ALA A 266 19.39 22.64 7.98
N ASP A 267 20.58 22.07 8.14
CA ASP A 267 21.82 22.84 8.07
C ASP A 267 21.93 23.47 6.68
N THR A 268 21.79 24.79 6.63
CA THR A 268 22.06 25.58 5.42
C THR A 268 23.57 25.68 5.26
N GLY A 269 24.20 24.61 4.80
CA GLY A 269 25.48 24.72 4.11
C GLY A 269 25.36 25.65 2.90
N ASP A 270 26.48 26.23 2.44
CA ASP A 270 26.60 27.34 1.47
C ASP A 270 25.80 27.22 0.14
N ASP A 271 25.17 26.08 -0.17
CA ASP A 271 24.26 25.85 -1.32
C ASP A 271 22.77 25.98 -0.95
N SER A 272 22.44 27.07 -0.26
CA SER A 272 21.22 27.30 0.54
C SER A 272 19.85 27.31 -0.18
N ASN A 273 19.79 27.16 -1.52
CA ASN A 273 18.52 27.30 -2.27
C ASN A 273 17.97 25.99 -2.85
N LEU A 274 18.76 24.91 -2.86
CA LEU A 274 18.34 23.60 -3.38
C LEU A 274 18.10 22.57 -2.27
N SER A 275 18.78 22.68 -1.12
CA SER A 275 18.79 21.64 -0.08
C SER A 275 17.46 21.48 0.66
N SER A 276 16.76 22.56 1.02
CA SER A 276 15.56 22.48 1.89
C SER A 276 14.34 21.83 1.24
N ARG A 277 14.18 21.97 -0.09
CA ARG A 277 13.03 21.43 -0.84
C ARG A 277 13.07 19.92 -1.06
N HIS A 278 14.20 19.28 -0.77
CA HIS A 278 14.42 17.86 -1.01
C HIS A 278 14.49 17.03 0.27
N THR A 279 14.21 17.65 1.43
CA THR A 279 14.16 16.95 2.70
C THR A 279 12.93 16.03 2.76
N TYR A 280 13.17 14.74 2.94
CA TYR A 280 12.12 13.76 3.26
C TYR A 280 12.32 13.28 4.68
N HIS A 281 11.24 13.07 5.43
CA HIS A 281 11.33 12.54 6.78
C HIS A 281 10.25 11.51 7.04
N LYS A 282 10.55 10.57 7.93
CA LYS A 282 9.62 9.51 8.35
C LYS A 282 9.97 9.01 9.74
N SER A 283 8.96 8.77 10.55
CA SER A 283 9.05 8.00 11.79
C SER A 283 9.23 6.54 11.42
N LEU A 284 10.33 5.93 11.85
CA LEU A 284 10.59 4.51 11.64
C LEU A 284 9.98 3.66 12.75
N SER A 285 9.88 4.22 13.95
CA SER A 285 9.23 3.63 15.11
C SER A 285 8.82 4.76 16.07
N PRO A 286 8.18 4.48 17.22
CA PRO A 286 7.87 5.52 18.20
C PRO A 286 9.10 6.25 18.77
N THR A 287 10.31 5.67 18.59
CA THR A 287 11.57 6.21 19.13
C THR A 287 12.63 6.48 18.06
N LEU A 288 12.40 6.12 16.80
CA LEU A 288 13.35 6.30 15.71
C LEU A 288 12.77 7.14 14.58
N PHE A 289 13.61 8.02 14.04
CA PHE A 289 13.25 8.98 13.01
C PHE A 289 14.33 9.06 11.96
N ALA A 290 13.93 9.08 10.69
CA ALA A 290 14.82 9.20 9.56
C ALA A 290 14.58 10.51 8.82
N VAL A 291 15.66 11.18 8.42
CA VAL A 291 15.64 12.40 7.62
C VAL A 291 16.60 12.24 6.46
N GLY A 292 16.10 12.38 5.23
CA GLY A 292 16.92 12.60 4.05
C GLY A 292 17.36 14.05 3.99
N THR A 293 18.65 14.33 4.08
CA THR A 293 19.21 15.70 4.18
C THR A 293 19.43 16.35 2.81
N GLY A 294 19.54 15.54 1.76
CA GLY A 294 19.94 15.99 0.43
C GLY A 294 21.45 16.29 0.31
N SER A 295 22.25 16.01 1.34
CA SER A 295 23.72 16.06 1.29
C SER A 295 24.31 14.76 0.76
N ALA A 296 25.45 14.81 0.07
CA ALA A 296 26.15 13.59 -0.37
C ALA A 296 26.71 12.77 0.80
N HIS A 297 27.19 13.47 1.84
CA HIS A 297 27.57 12.89 3.13
C HIS A 297 26.37 12.98 4.08
N GLU A 298 26.09 11.94 4.84
CA GLU A 298 24.93 11.86 5.72
C GLU A 298 23.61 12.15 4.97
N ALA A 299 23.48 11.57 3.78
CA ALA A 299 22.32 11.71 2.91
C ALA A 299 21.03 11.29 3.59
N VAL A 300 21.10 10.28 4.47
CA VAL A 300 20.04 9.94 5.42
C VAL A 300 20.62 9.93 6.83
N ILE A 301 20.03 10.71 7.74
CA ILE A 301 20.35 10.70 9.17
C ILE A 301 19.23 9.99 9.91
N ILE A 302 19.61 9.01 10.72
CA ILE A 302 18.74 8.32 11.65
C ILE A 302 18.99 8.88 13.04
N SER A 303 17.93 9.25 13.73
CA SER A 303 17.97 9.82 15.08
C SER A 303 17.02 9.08 16.00
N THR A 304 17.38 9.01 17.29
CA THR A 304 16.43 8.64 18.34
C THR A 304 15.65 9.88 18.77
N ILE A 305 14.33 9.74 18.91
CA ILE A 305 13.46 10.77 19.47
C ILE A 305 13.21 10.46 20.94
N THR A 306 13.40 11.45 21.79
CA THR A 306 12.94 11.46 23.17
C THR A 306 12.14 12.74 23.44
N PRO A 307 11.38 12.82 24.55
CA PRO A 307 10.72 14.06 24.95
C PRO A 307 11.70 15.24 25.16
N GLN A 308 12.99 14.96 25.34
CA GLN A 308 14.03 15.99 25.50
C GLN A 308 14.60 16.49 24.17
N GLY A 309 14.37 15.79 23.05
CA GLY A 309 14.86 16.18 21.74
C GLY A 309 15.22 15.00 20.84
N LEU A 310 15.99 15.30 19.79
CA LEU A 310 16.53 14.32 18.86
C LEU A 310 18.04 14.16 19.06
N SER A 311 18.52 12.93 18.95
CA SER A 311 19.95 12.64 18.91
C SER A 311 20.29 11.71 17.74
N PRO A 312 21.22 12.08 16.85
CA PRO A 312 21.61 11.24 15.72
C PRO A 312 22.31 9.97 16.19
N ILE A 313 22.01 8.85 15.55
CA ILE A 313 22.59 7.53 15.84
C ILE A 313 23.40 6.96 14.66
N ARG A 314 23.01 7.29 13.42
CA ARG A 314 23.67 6.79 12.21
C ARG A 314 23.41 7.72 11.03
N GLY A 315 24.46 8.03 10.27
CA GLY A 315 24.36 8.65 8.94
C GLY A 315 24.60 7.60 7.87
N LEU A 316 23.91 7.72 6.73
CA LEU A 316 24.11 6.93 5.53
C LEU A 316 24.60 7.82 4.40
N ASP A 317 25.68 7.42 3.73
CA ASP A 317 26.34 8.25 2.72
C ASP A 317 25.89 7.89 1.31
N ALA A 318 25.54 8.90 0.51
CA ALA A 318 25.20 8.70 -0.90
C ALA A 318 26.41 8.21 -1.72
N GLU A 319 27.64 8.50 -1.30
CA GLU A 319 28.83 8.03 -2.03
C GLU A 319 29.09 6.53 -1.87
N LEU A 320 28.59 5.93 -0.79
CA LEU A 320 28.82 4.55 -0.41
C LEU A 320 27.72 3.60 -0.89
N VAL A 321 26.62 4.12 -1.44
CA VAL A 321 25.58 3.30 -2.09
C VAL A 321 25.86 3.13 -3.59
N ASP A 322 25.47 1.99 -4.15
CA ASP A 322 25.65 1.69 -5.58
C ASP A 322 24.76 2.59 -6.46
N PHE A 323 25.27 3.77 -6.80
CA PHE A 323 24.65 4.68 -7.76
C PHE A 323 24.97 4.23 -9.18
N GLU A 324 23.93 3.98 -9.98
CA GLU A 324 24.11 3.68 -11.40
C GLU A 324 24.62 4.93 -12.14
N ARG A 325 25.94 5.04 -12.25
CA ARG A 325 26.62 6.12 -12.98
C ARG A 325 26.78 5.69 -14.43
N VAL A 326 25.80 6.04 -15.27
CA VAL A 326 25.96 5.97 -16.74
C VAL A 326 27.18 6.80 -17.20
N ASN A 327 27.56 7.82 -16.42
CA ASN A 327 28.81 8.58 -16.58
C ASN A 327 29.38 8.94 -15.20
N LEU A 328 30.67 8.65 -14.95
CA LEU A 328 31.39 9.02 -13.72
C LEU A 328 31.38 10.53 -13.42
N HIS A 329 31.14 11.35 -14.45
CA HIS A 329 31.07 12.83 -14.37
C HIS A 329 29.69 13.36 -13.99
N ARG A 330 28.66 12.53 -13.89
CA ARG A 330 27.32 12.98 -13.50
C ARG A 330 27.27 13.09 -11.97
N PRO A 331 26.87 14.26 -11.41
CA PRO A 331 26.81 14.43 -9.97
C PRO A 331 25.83 13.44 -9.34
N ILE A 332 26.21 12.93 -8.16
CA ILE A 332 25.35 12.07 -7.34
C ILE A 332 24.09 12.85 -7.00
N ARG A 333 22.95 12.17 -7.02
CA ARG A 333 21.67 12.71 -6.58
C ARG A 333 21.35 12.15 -5.20
N PRO A 334 21.82 12.80 -4.11
CA PRO A 334 21.65 12.28 -2.76
C PRO A 334 20.22 12.42 -2.21
N ASN A 335 19.31 13.02 -2.97
CA ASN A 335 17.94 13.23 -2.51
C ASN A 335 17.25 11.90 -2.23
N VAL A 336 16.60 11.82 -1.08
CA VAL A 336 15.70 10.71 -0.74
C VAL A 336 14.28 11.22 -0.83
N ASN A 337 13.45 10.53 -1.61
CA ASN A 337 12.11 10.99 -1.97
C ASN A 337 11.01 10.26 -1.20
N ALA A 338 11.32 9.09 -0.63
CA ALA A 338 10.42 8.33 0.23
C ALA A 338 11.21 7.43 1.19
N ILE A 339 10.69 7.23 2.39
CA ILE A 339 11.23 6.31 3.41
C ILE A 339 10.03 5.57 4.02
N SER A 340 10.17 4.27 4.28
CA SER A 340 9.13 3.50 4.94
C SER A 340 9.70 2.35 5.79
N PRO A 341 9.33 2.23 7.08
CA PRO A 341 9.76 1.12 7.92
C PRO A 341 9.15 -0.20 7.46
N LEU A 342 9.89 -1.31 7.57
CA LEU A 342 9.40 -2.66 7.29
C LEU A 342 9.02 -3.43 8.54
N ASP A 343 9.44 -2.96 9.71
CA ASP A 343 9.19 -3.62 10.98
C ASP A 343 8.87 -2.60 12.09
N PRO A 344 8.13 -2.99 13.14
CA PRO A 344 7.72 -2.07 14.21
C PRO A 344 8.87 -1.47 15.02
N THR A 345 10.06 -2.09 15.02
CA THR A 345 11.22 -1.56 15.73
C THR A 345 11.90 -0.42 14.96
N GLY A 346 11.62 -0.31 13.65
CA GLY A 346 12.20 0.68 12.75
C GLY A 346 13.67 0.43 12.41
N GLN A 347 14.19 -0.77 12.71
CA GLN A 347 15.58 -1.13 12.44
C GLN A 347 15.79 -1.49 10.97
N VAL A 348 14.75 -1.98 10.30
CA VAL A 348 14.77 -2.30 8.88
C VAL A 348 13.79 -1.39 8.14
N PHE A 349 14.26 -0.71 7.10
CA PHE A 349 13.43 0.22 6.33
C PHE A 349 13.85 0.28 4.86
N LEU A 350 12.94 0.77 4.03
CA LEU A 350 13.18 1.06 2.63
C LEU A 350 13.36 2.56 2.43
N ALA A 351 14.29 2.96 1.57
CA ALA A 351 14.44 4.35 1.12
C ALA A 351 14.50 4.43 -0.41
N ALA A 352 13.77 5.38 -0.99
CA ALA A 352 13.78 5.69 -2.41
C ALA A 352 14.74 6.85 -2.68
N TRP A 353 15.83 6.56 -3.38
CA TRP A 353 16.88 7.53 -3.65
C TRP A 353 16.67 8.24 -5.00
N GLY A 354 17.41 9.32 -5.22
CA GLY A 354 17.32 10.19 -6.40
C GLY A 354 17.68 9.53 -7.72
N ASP A 355 18.34 8.37 -7.66
CA ASP A 355 18.64 7.49 -8.79
C ASP A 355 17.56 6.44 -9.07
N ARG A 356 16.39 6.61 -8.45
CA ARG A 356 15.16 5.82 -8.67
C ARG A 356 15.25 4.37 -8.18
N ALA A 357 16.36 3.99 -7.53
CA ALA A 357 16.45 2.75 -6.80
C ALA A 357 15.76 2.90 -5.44
N ILE A 358 15.11 1.82 -5.02
CA ILE A 358 14.71 1.62 -3.64
C ILE A 358 15.76 0.73 -2.99
N ARG A 359 16.26 1.12 -1.83
CA ARG A 359 17.27 0.37 -1.08
C ARG A 359 16.70 -0.08 0.26
N LEU A 360 17.01 -1.32 0.62
CA LEU A 360 16.76 -1.90 1.93
C LEU A 360 17.92 -1.56 2.84
N HIS A 361 17.62 -0.96 3.99
CA HIS A 361 18.59 -0.58 5.01
C HIS A 361 18.30 -1.37 6.28
N ASP A 362 19.35 -1.95 6.88
CA ASP A 362 19.28 -2.60 8.19
C ASP A 362 20.26 -1.91 9.15
N LEU A 363 19.73 -1.26 10.17
CA LEU A 363 20.53 -0.52 11.15
C LEU A 363 21.42 -1.39 12.02
N ARG A 364 21.17 -2.71 12.04
CA ARG A 364 21.96 -3.71 12.78
C ARG A 364 23.17 -4.19 11.98
N SER A 365 23.16 -3.97 10.65
CA SER A 365 24.27 -4.25 9.76
C SER A 365 25.19 -3.03 9.64
N ASN A 366 26.48 -3.26 9.39
CA ASN A 366 27.42 -2.18 9.08
C ASN A 366 27.34 -1.74 7.62
N ASP A 367 26.65 -2.49 6.76
CA ASP A 367 26.50 -2.15 5.36
C ASP A 367 25.53 -0.97 5.19
N GLU A 368 25.79 -0.13 4.20
CA GLU A 368 24.95 1.04 3.90
C GLU A 368 23.58 0.63 3.38
N TYR A 369 23.49 -0.51 2.70
CA TYR A 369 22.24 -1.13 2.26
C TYR A 369 22.44 -2.63 2.07
N GLU A 370 21.37 -3.40 2.23
CA GLU A 370 21.35 -4.86 2.12
C GLU A 370 20.91 -5.33 0.72
N GLN A 371 19.97 -4.59 0.11
CA GLN A 371 19.37 -4.97 -1.16
C GLN A 371 18.90 -3.74 -1.95
N VAL A 372 18.94 -3.85 -3.29
CA VAL A 372 18.47 -2.82 -4.23
C VAL A 372 17.31 -3.37 -5.04
N TYR A 373 16.25 -2.57 -5.16
CA TYR A 373 15.11 -2.82 -6.03
C TYR A 373 15.00 -1.69 -7.05
N ARG A 374 14.96 -2.05 -8.33
CA ARG A 374 14.92 -1.10 -9.44
C ARG A 374 14.05 -1.61 -10.57
N ASP A 375 13.35 -0.67 -11.19
CA ASP A 375 12.68 -0.87 -12.47
C ASP A 375 13.49 -0.12 -13.53
N THR A 376 14.16 -0.86 -14.40
CA THR A 376 15.05 -0.30 -15.44
C THR A 376 14.27 0.37 -16.58
N THR A 377 12.97 0.09 -16.70
CA THR A 377 12.14 0.60 -17.79
C THR A 377 11.55 1.98 -17.47
N ASP A 378 11.34 2.28 -16.19
CA ASP A 378 10.78 3.54 -15.74
C ASP A 378 11.87 4.48 -15.20
N GLN A 379 11.87 5.71 -15.71
CA GLN A 379 12.86 6.74 -15.44
C GLN A 379 12.30 7.84 -14.50
N ASN A 380 11.09 7.66 -13.98
CA ASN A 380 10.49 8.57 -13.02
C ASN A 380 11.03 8.34 -11.60
N PRO A 381 11.12 9.38 -10.75
CA PRO A 381 11.46 9.23 -9.34
C PRO A 381 10.37 8.45 -8.60
N ILE A 382 10.69 7.88 -7.43
CA ILE A 382 9.71 7.22 -6.57
C ILE A 382 9.29 8.21 -5.47
N TYR A 383 7.99 8.48 -5.31
CA TYR A 383 7.50 9.46 -4.34
C TYR A 383 6.83 8.87 -3.10
N CYS A 384 6.44 7.59 -3.15
CA CYS A 384 5.97 6.87 -1.97
C CYS A 384 6.37 5.40 -1.99
N ILE A 385 6.56 4.84 -0.80
CA ILE A 385 6.81 3.43 -0.55
C ILE A 385 5.80 2.96 0.49
N HIS A 386 5.10 1.87 0.18
CA HIS A 386 4.08 1.27 1.02
C HIS A 386 4.40 -0.21 1.27
N PRO A 387 4.91 -0.58 2.46
CA PRO A 387 5.02 -1.95 2.89
C PRO A 387 3.66 -2.63 2.80
N PHE A 388 3.62 -3.83 2.23
CA PHE A 388 2.37 -4.55 2.03
C PHE A 388 2.51 -5.99 2.49
N GLY A 389 2.03 -6.25 3.71
CA GLY A 389 2.35 -7.48 4.42
C GLY A 389 3.80 -7.50 4.88
N HIS A 390 4.38 -8.69 4.97
CA HIS A 390 5.77 -8.91 5.40
C HIS A 390 6.69 -9.26 4.22
N ASP A 391 6.13 -9.36 3.02
CA ASP A 391 6.73 -10.01 1.88
C ASP A 391 6.77 -9.17 0.61
N ARG A 392 6.02 -8.08 0.57
CA ARG A 392 5.92 -7.20 -0.60
C ARG A 392 5.99 -5.76 -0.15
N PHE A 393 6.33 -4.91 -1.11
CA PHE A 393 6.05 -3.49 -0.99
C PHE A 393 5.60 -2.95 -2.34
N VAL A 394 4.83 -1.87 -2.27
CA VAL A 394 4.25 -1.19 -3.41
C VAL A 394 4.79 0.23 -3.44
N VAL A 395 5.11 0.74 -4.62
CA VAL A 395 5.66 2.10 -4.77
C VAL A 395 4.87 2.91 -5.79
N GLY A 396 4.77 4.21 -5.52
CA GLY A 396 4.19 5.19 -6.41
C GLY A 396 5.29 5.94 -7.17
N SER A 397 5.18 5.93 -8.50
CA SER A 397 6.09 6.67 -9.36
C SER A 397 5.69 8.15 -9.47
N GLY A 398 6.68 9.01 -9.71
CA GLY A 398 6.51 10.45 -9.85
C GLY A 398 5.95 10.89 -11.21
N GLY A 399 5.64 9.96 -12.09
CA GLY A 399 5.03 10.19 -13.38
C GLY A 399 4.26 8.97 -13.90
N ASP A 400 3.54 9.17 -14.99
CA ASP A 400 2.84 8.15 -15.78
C ASP A 400 1.74 7.36 -15.05
N ALA A 401 1.36 7.80 -13.84
CA ALA A 401 0.41 7.13 -12.96
C ALA A 401 0.79 5.68 -12.66
N LEU A 402 2.07 5.42 -12.42
CA LEU A 402 2.60 4.07 -12.31
C LEU A 402 2.72 3.58 -10.86
N VAL A 403 2.12 2.42 -10.59
CA VAL A 403 2.32 1.63 -9.36
C VAL A 403 3.22 0.45 -9.68
N LYS A 404 4.24 0.20 -8.86
CA LYS A 404 5.12 -0.97 -9.01
C LYS A 404 5.06 -1.82 -7.75
N ILE A 405 5.05 -3.14 -7.92
CA ILE A 405 5.00 -4.11 -6.80
C ILE A 405 6.31 -4.89 -6.82
N PHE A 406 7.02 -4.92 -5.70
CA PHE A 406 8.30 -5.62 -5.54
C PHE A 406 8.20 -6.75 -4.51
N ASP A 407 9.00 -7.80 -4.71
CA ASP A 407 9.11 -8.99 -3.87
C ASP A 407 10.25 -8.88 -2.85
N LEU A 408 9.95 -8.97 -1.54
CA LEU A 408 10.92 -9.01 -0.43
C LEU A 408 11.32 -10.44 -0.02
N HIS A 409 10.65 -11.47 -0.54
CA HIS A 409 10.93 -12.86 -0.18
C HIS A 409 12.33 -13.27 -0.62
N MET A 410 13.10 -13.77 0.34
CA MET A 410 14.33 -14.49 0.03
C MET A 410 13.99 -15.86 -0.59
N PRO A 411 14.81 -16.39 -1.52
CA PRO A 411 14.55 -17.68 -2.17
C PRO A 411 14.49 -18.92 -1.25
N LYS A 412 14.70 -18.77 0.06
CA LYS A 412 14.72 -19.89 1.03
C LYS A 412 13.35 -20.04 1.71
N ASN A 413 12.90 -21.30 1.82
CA ASN A 413 11.56 -21.85 2.16
C ASN A 413 10.81 -21.39 3.42
N GLU A 414 11.17 -20.29 4.08
CA GLU A 414 10.49 -19.91 5.34
C GLU A 414 9.18 -19.17 5.09
N THR A 415 9.11 -18.36 4.04
CA THR A 415 7.92 -17.57 3.73
C THR A 415 6.88 -18.34 2.93
N TYR A 416 5.60 -18.05 3.19
CA TYR A 416 4.50 -18.76 2.53
C TYR A 416 4.48 -18.50 1.03
N SER A 417 4.36 -19.57 0.24
CA SER A 417 3.97 -19.49 -1.15
C SER A 417 2.73 -20.34 -1.40
N TYR A 418 1.72 -19.75 -2.06
CA TYR A 418 0.54 -20.52 -2.48
C TYR A 418 0.88 -21.66 -3.44
N ARG A 419 2.07 -21.63 -4.07
CA ARG A 419 2.55 -22.67 -4.98
C ARG A 419 2.88 -23.97 -4.24
N ASP A 420 3.32 -23.89 -2.99
CA ASP A 420 3.60 -25.07 -2.16
C ASP A 420 2.31 -25.85 -1.83
N ALA A 421 1.15 -25.20 -1.97
CA ALA A 421 -0.16 -25.84 -1.83
C ALA A 421 -0.59 -26.65 -3.06
N ARG A 422 0.11 -26.52 -4.21
CA ARG A 422 -0.21 -27.29 -5.42
C ARG A 422 0.45 -28.68 -5.32
N PRO A 423 -0.30 -29.78 -5.52
CA PRO A 423 0.34 -31.07 -5.74
C PRO A 423 1.22 -30.94 -6.98
N SER A 424 2.51 -31.26 -6.85
CA SER A 424 3.45 -31.27 -7.98
C SER A 424 2.82 -32.01 -9.14
N SER A 425 2.50 -31.30 -10.23
CA SER A 425 1.98 -31.95 -11.43
C SER A 425 3.12 -32.77 -12.03
N THR A 426 3.17 -34.03 -11.65
CA THR A 426 3.97 -35.02 -12.38
C THR A 426 3.30 -35.24 -13.72
N LEU A 427 3.58 -34.36 -14.68
CA LEU A 427 3.50 -34.76 -16.08
C LEU A 427 4.36 -36.03 -16.23
N PRO A 428 3.83 -37.12 -16.81
CA PRO A 428 4.61 -38.35 -16.96
C PRO A 428 5.81 -38.05 -17.86
N LYS A 429 7.01 -37.99 -17.27
CA LYS A 429 8.25 -37.93 -18.03
C LYS A 429 8.37 -39.23 -18.82
N ASN A 430 8.46 -39.13 -20.14
CA ASN A 430 8.83 -40.25 -21.00
C ASN A 430 10.19 -40.80 -20.53
N ASN A 431 10.22 -42.09 -20.16
CA ASN A 431 11.36 -42.81 -19.61
C ASN A 431 12.44 -43.13 -20.66
N ASN A 432 13.17 -42.15 -21.21
CA ASN A 432 14.29 -42.46 -22.13
C ASN A 432 15.42 -41.41 -22.18
N GLU A 433 15.80 -40.81 -21.05
CA GLU A 433 17.00 -39.96 -20.97
C GLU A 433 17.92 -40.44 -19.82
N PRO A 434 19.24 -40.62 -20.06
CA PRO A 434 20.15 -41.20 -19.09
C PRO A 434 20.45 -40.26 -17.90
N ILE A 435 20.56 -40.89 -16.73
CA ILE A 435 20.72 -40.30 -15.40
C ILE A 435 22.17 -39.81 -15.23
N VAL A 436 22.53 -38.68 -15.83
CA VAL A 436 23.76 -37.95 -15.46
C VAL A 436 23.53 -36.44 -15.68
N ASN A 437 22.85 -35.77 -14.74
CA ASN A 437 22.87 -34.31 -14.49
C ASN A 437 21.82 -33.88 -13.42
N SER A 438 21.63 -34.65 -12.35
CA SER A 438 20.56 -34.38 -11.35
C SER A 438 20.97 -33.48 -10.17
N LEU A 439 21.92 -32.55 -10.34
CA LEU A 439 22.30 -31.60 -9.29
C LEU A 439 22.17 -30.12 -9.70
N SER A 440 21.83 -29.83 -10.96
CA SER A 440 21.62 -28.47 -11.47
C SER A 440 20.14 -28.06 -11.58
N ASN A 441 19.20 -28.92 -11.19
CA ASN A 441 17.74 -28.68 -11.30
C ASN A 441 17.03 -28.41 -9.96
N LEU A 442 17.74 -27.97 -8.92
CA LEU A 442 17.14 -27.59 -7.62
C LEU A 442 16.57 -26.15 -7.60
N SER A 443 16.51 -25.46 -8.73
CA SER A 443 15.82 -24.18 -8.89
C SER A 443 14.67 -24.31 -9.88
N LEU A 444 13.66 -25.10 -9.54
CA LEU A 444 12.42 -25.20 -10.30
C LEU A 444 11.31 -24.43 -9.57
N THR A 445 11.41 -23.10 -9.55
CA THR A 445 10.17 -22.30 -9.63
C THR A 445 9.66 -22.48 -11.06
N PRO A 446 8.45 -23.03 -11.31
CA PRO A 446 8.01 -23.32 -12.68
C PRO A 446 7.81 -22.05 -13.53
N PHE A 447 7.75 -20.87 -12.89
CA PHE A 447 7.59 -19.58 -13.53
C PHE A 447 8.50 -18.55 -12.85
N PRO A 448 9.34 -17.81 -13.61
CA PRO A 448 10.05 -16.66 -13.05
C PRO A 448 9.02 -15.69 -12.46
N ARG A 449 9.27 -15.23 -11.23
CA ARG A 449 8.43 -14.22 -10.55
C ARG A 449 8.67 -12.90 -11.27
N LYS A 450 7.96 -12.69 -12.37
CA LYS A 450 8.06 -11.46 -13.13
C LYS A 450 7.23 -10.39 -12.46
N ASP A 451 7.94 -9.61 -11.69
CA ASP A 451 7.59 -8.29 -11.22
C ASP A 451 6.78 -7.47 -12.25
N ILE A 452 5.73 -6.78 -11.78
CA ILE A 452 4.79 -6.01 -12.61
C ILE A 452 4.79 -4.53 -12.22
N SER A 453 4.59 -3.68 -13.22
CA SER A 453 4.23 -2.27 -13.06
C SER A 453 2.86 -2.01 -13.70
N ILE A 454 1.96 -1.33 -12.98
CA ILE A 454 0.54 -1.13 -13.32
C ILE A 454 0.26 0.37 -13.51
N PHE A 455 -0.42 0.72 -14.61
CA PHE A 455 -0.88 2.07 -14.90
C PHE A 455 -2.25 2.33 -14.26
N LEU A 456 -2.34 3.37 -13.44
CA LEU A 456 -3.59 3.94 -12.92
C LEU A 456 -4.07 5.10 -13.80
N SER A 457 -4.04 4.90 -15.11
CA SER A 457 -4.27 5.96 -16.09
C SER A 457 -5.76 6.20 -16.42
N ALA A 458 -6.67 5.71 -15.59
CA ALA A 458 -8.10 5.93 -15.76
C ALA A 458 -8.48 7.37 -15.40
N HIS A 459 -9.57 7.86 -15.98
CA HIS A 459 -10.09 9.19 -15.66
C HIS A 459 -10.83 9.16 -14.32
N PRO A 460 -10.49 10.04 -13.37
CA PRO A 460 -11.29 10.20 -12.17
C PRO A 460 -12.74 10.55 -12.55
N PRO A 461 -13.75 9.84 -12.00
CA PRO A 461 -15.14 10.21 -12.20
C PRO A 461 -15.40 11.59 -11.58
N SER A 462 -16.02 12.48 -12.34
CA SER A 462 -16.34 13.83 -11.85
C SER A 462 -17.47 13.76 -10.81
N SER A 463 -17.16 14.04 -9.55
CA SER A 463 -18.16 14.16 -8.48
C SER A 463 -18.95 15.48 -8.53
N ARG A 464 -18.35 16.55 -9.11
CA ARG A 464 -18.96 17.90 -9.14
C ARG A 464 -19.60 18.21 -10.50
N THR A 465 -20.82 18.72 -10.47
CA THR A 465 -21.54 19.39 -11.57
C THR A 465 -20.93 20.76 -11.89
N GLN A 466 -19.60 20.86 -12.07
CA GLN A 466 -19.00 22.11 -12.50
C GLN A 466 -19.09 22.26 -14.02
N GLY A 467 -19.98 23.15 -14.45
CA GLY A 467 -19.96 23.69 -15.80
C GLY A 467 -18.59 24.32 -16.11
N ARG A 468 -18.09 24.04 -17.31
CA ARG A 468 -16.92 24.68 -17.95
C ARG A 468 -15.51 24.31 -17.44
N ARG A 469 -15.20 23.02 -17.23
CA ARG A 469 -13.86 22.53 -17.59
C ARG A 469 -13.95 21.77 -18.90
N ARG A 470 -13.50 22.41 -19.98
CA ARG A 470 -13.38 21.83 -21.33
C ARG A 470 -12.70 20.46 -21.21
N HIS A 471 -13.32 19.47 -21.82
CA HIS A 471 -12.79 18.15 -22.13
C HIS A 471 -11.27 18.06 -22.09
N ASN A 472 -10.72 17.62 -20.95
CA ASN A 472 -9.44 16.94 -20.97
C ASN A 472 -9.76 15.44 -20.92
N THR A 473 -10.07 14.87 -22.08
CA THR A 473 -10.27 13.43 -22.29
C THR A 473 -8.97 12.64 -22.14
N ARG A 474 -7.92 13.23 -21.55
CA ARG A 474 -6.61 12.60 -21.40
C ARG A 474 -6.54 11.82 -20.10
N SER A 475 -6.17 10.55 -20.22
CA SER A 475 -5.87 9.65 -19.13
C SER A 475 -4.96 10.30 -18.09
N TYR A 476 -5.18 9.99 -16.80
CA TYR A 476 -4.28 10.44 -15.75
C TYR A 476 -2.86 9.89 -16.00
N ARG A 477 -1.86 10.78 -15.92
CA ARG A 477 -0.43 10.46 -16.10
C ARG A 477 0.43 11.17 -15.06
N GLY A 478 -0.18 11.58 -13.96
CA GLY A 478 0.50 12.30 -12.89
C GLY A 478 1.26 11.37 -11.95
N ALA A 479 1.79 11.98 -10.90
CA ALA A 479 2.53 11.31 -9.85
C ALA A 479 1.62 10.64 -8.82
N ILE A 480 2.08 9.52 -8.27
CA ILE A 480 1.45 8.88 -7.11
C ILE A 480 2.21 9.30 -5.86
N TYR A 481 1.57 10.12 -5.02
CA TYR A 481 2.24 10.78 -3.88
C TYR A 481 2.09 10.03 -2.56
N SER A 482 1.03 9.25 -2.40
CA SER A 482 0.66 8.64 -1.12
C SER A 482 -0.10 7.35 -1.33
N MET A 483 0.08 6.44 -0.38
CA MET A 483 -0.64 5.17 -0.29
C MET A 483 -0.91 4.88 1.19
N THR A 484 -1.98 4.15 1.46
CA THR A 484 -2.27 3.61 2.79
C THR A 484 -2.99 2.27 2.67
N SER A 485 -2.87 1.45 3.70
CA SER A 485 -3.66 0.24 3.90
C SER A 485 -4.32 0.29 5.27
N PRO A 486 -5.58 -0.15 5.41
CA PRO A 486 -6.27 -0.11 6.70
C PRO A 486 -5.58 -0.92 7.81
N SER A 487 -4.92 -2.03 7.45
CA SER A 487 -4.06 -2.78 8.36
C SER A 487 -2.99 -3.57 7.58
N PRO A 488 -1.96 -4.12 8.25
CA PRO A 488 -1.02 -5.07 7.65
C PRO A 488 -1.65 -6.35 7.11
N SER A 489 -2.90 -6.68 7.50
CA SER A 489 -3.66 -7.85 7.04
C SER A 489 -4.64 -7.54 5.92
N SER A 490 -4.95 -6.26 5.70
CA SER A 490 -5.92 -5.82 4.69
C SER A 490 -5.45 -6.20 3.28
N PRO A 491 -6.36 -6.66 2.40
CA PRO A 491 -6.06 -6.87 1.00
C PRO A 491 -6.16 -5.58 0.17
N THR A 492 -6.35 -4.42 0.80
CA THR A 492 -6.65 -3.16 0.12
C THR A 492 -5.50 -2.17 0.25
N ILE A 493 -5.14 -1.52 -0.86
CA ILE A 493 -4.30 -0.31 -0.87
C ILE A 493 -5.11 0.84 -1.46
N TYR A 494 -5.19 1.95 -0.72
CA TYR A 494 -5.71 3.21 -1.24
C TYR A 494 -4.55 4.05 -1.78
N THR A 495 -4.69 4.54 -3.00
CA THR A 495 -3.65 5.26 -3.74
C THR A 495 -4.14 6.65 -4.10
N GLY A 496 -3.40 7.67 -3.69
CA GLY A 496 -3.72 9.07 -3.97
C GLY A 496 -3.30 9.46 -5.38
N VAL A 497 -4.24 9.93 -6.19
CA VAL A 497 -4.01 10.52 -7.51
C VAL A 497 -4.53 11.95 -7.52
N ALA A 498 -4.12 12.77 -8.49
CA ALA A 498 -4.71 14.10 -8.60
C ALA A 498 -6.23 13.97 -8.81
N ASP A 499 -6.99 14.76 -8.08
CA ASP A 499 -8.46 14.78 -8.11
C ASP A 499 -9.16 13.48 -7.69
N GLY A 500 -8.49 12.53 -7.02
CA GLY A 500 -9.17 11.33 -6.53
C GLY A 500 -8.32 10.33 -5.75
N VAL A 501 -8.98 9.26 -5.32
CA VAL A 501 -8.35 8.11 -4.68
C VAL A 501 -8.70 6.85 -5.46
N VAL A 502 -7.71 6.04 -5.79
CA VAL A 502 -7.88 4.72 -6.41
C VAL A 502 -7.74 3.66 -5.33
N ARG A 503 -8.75 2.83 -5.17
CA ARG A 503 -8.74 1.62 -4.35
C ARG A 503 -8.22 0.45 -5.17
N LEU A 504 -7.20 -0.23 -4.68
CA LEU A 504 -6.62 -1.45 -5.25
C LEU A 504 -6.92 -2.61 -4.31
N ASP A 505 -7.82 -3.50 -4.70
CA ASP A 505 -8.18 -4.70 -3.94
C ASP A 505 -7.43 -5.91 -4.52
N PHE A 506 -6.57 -6.53 -3.70
CA PHE A 506 -5.84 -7.75 -4.08
C PHE A 506 -6.69 -8.98 -3.85
N ALA A 507 -7.48 -9.32 -4.88
CA ALA A 507 -8.40 -10.46 -4.88
C ALA A 507 -8.28 -11.24 -6.20
N SER A 508 -8.12 -12.55 -6.07
CA SER A 508 -7.96 -13.45 -7.21
C SER A 508 -9.28 -13.73 -7.92
N THR A 509 -9.24 -13.95 -9.24
CA THR A 509 -10.45 -14.28 -10.00
C THR A 509 -11.10 -15.59 -9.50
N ASP A 510 -10.31 -16.54 -9.00
CA ASP A 510 -10.82 -17.75 -8.35
C ASP A 510 -11.49 -17.50 -7.00
N ASP A 511 -11.04 -16.52 -6.22
CA ASP A 511 -11.75 -16.09 -5.01
C ASP A 511 -13.06 -15.39 -5.34
N LEU A 512 -13.06 -14.57 -6.39
CA LEU A 512 -14.23 -13.80 -6.78
C LEU A 512 -15.26 -14.63 -7.54
N LEU A 513 -14.89 -15.64 -8.32
CA LEU A 513 -15.84 -16.46 -9.10
C LEU A 513 -16.03 -17.89 -8.53
N GLY A 514 -15.30 -18.24 -7.47
CA GLY A 514 -15.30 -19.59 -6.90
C GLY A 514 -16.42 -19.86 -5.90
N PRO A 515 -16.39 -21.05 -5.25
CA PRO A 515 -17.44 -21.49 -4.31
C PRO A 515 -17.64 -20.58 -3.10
N CYS A 516 -16.58 -19.85 -2.68
CA CYS A 516 -16.61 -18.94 -1.54
C CYS A 516 -16.76 -17.46 -1.96
N GLN A 517 -17.23 -17.19 -3.18
CA GLN A 517 -17.29 -15.83 -3.75
C GLN A 517 -17.92 -14.77 -2.83
N ASN A 518 -19.00 -15.09 -2.10
CA ASN A 518 -19.67 -14.11 -1.25
C ASN A 518 -18.77 -13.63 -0.11
N TRP A 519 -18.00 -14.55 0.50
CA TRP A 519 -17.06 -14.23 1.57
C TRP A 519 -15.99 -13.23 1.12
N TYR A 520 -15.59 -13.25 -0.16
CA TYR A 520 -14.63 -12.30 -0.71
C TYR A 520 -15.28 -11.05 -1.29
N ARG A 521 -16.45 -11.15 -1.95
CA ARG A 521 -17.08 -10.03 -2.66
C ARG A 521 -17.78 -9.04 -1.74
N GLU A 522 -18.44 -9.52 -0.69
CA GLU A 522 -19.18 -8.68 0.26
C GLU A 522 -18.31 -7.58 0.90
N PRO A 523 -17.14 -7.89 1.51
CA PRO A 523 -16.28 -6.85 2.12
C PRO A 523 -15.63 -5.92 1.08
N LEU A 524 -15.55 -6.36 -0.18
CA LEU A 524 -15.02 -5.55 -1.27
C LEU A 524 -16.09 -4.69 -1.95
N LEU A 525 -17.37 -4.90 -1.63
CA LEU A 525 -18.50 -4.22 -2.27
C LEU A 525 -18.48 -4.37 -3.81
N LEU A 526 -18.16 -5.58 -4.30
CA LEU A 526 -18.01 -5.90 -5.73
C LEU A 526 -19.29 -6.45 -6.39
N SER A 527 -20.44 -6.34 -5.73
CA SER A 527 -21.65 -7.10 -6.07
C SER A 527 -22.18 -6.87 -7.50
N ASN A 528 -22.04 -5.67 -8.06
CA ASN A 528 -22.68 -5.30 -9.34
C ASN A 528 -21.79 -5.54 -10.57
N ASP A 529 -20.46 -5.50 -10.42
CA ASP A 529 -19.53 -5.43 -11.56
C ASP A 529 -18.92 -6.76 -11.97
N VAL A 530 -19.06 -7.80 -11.14
CA VAL A 530 -18.64 -9.17 -11.47
C VAL A 530 -19.66 -9.89 -12.37
N GLY A 531 -20.71 -9.18 -12.82
CA GLY A 531 -21.56 -9.61 -13.94
C GLY A 531 -22.61 -10.67 -13.62
N LEU A 532 -23.05 -10.79 -12.36
CA LEU A 532 -24.10 -11.75 -11.97
C LEU A 532 -25.52 -11.16 -11.93
N ASP A 533 -25.67 -9.83 -11.89
CA ASP A 533 -26.98 -9.16 -11.99
C ASP A 533 -27.02 -8.19 -13.18
N SER A 534 -27.49 -8.69 -14.33
CA SER A 534 -27.75 -7.91 -15.54
C SER A 534 -28.97 -6.98 -15.45
N THR A 535 -29.59 -6.86 -14.27
CA THR A 535 -30.90 -6.22 -14.07
C THR A 535 -30.83 -4.79 -13.52
N VAL A 536 -29.66 -4.29 -13.10
CA VAL A 536 -29.54 -2.93 -12.53
C VAL A 536 -28.65 -2.06 -13.43
N ALA A 537 -29.28 -1.29 -14.32
CA ALA A 537 -28.65 -0.39 -15.29
C ALA A 537 -27.97 0.87 -14.69
N HIS A 538 -27.63 0.87 -13.41
CA HIS A 538 -27.11 2.05 -12.70
C HIS A 538 -25.93 1.68 -11.79
N THR A 539 -24.84 1.15 -12.34
CA THR A 539 -23.56 1.16 -11.62
C THR A 539 -23.13 2.63 -11.49
N TYR A 540 -22.98 3.12 -10.26
CA TYR A 540 -22.41 4.45 -10.04
C TYR A 540 -21.00 4.49 -10.64
N PRO A 541 -20.55 5.60 -11.26
CA PRO A 541 -19.21 5.69 -11.84
C PRO A 541 -18.06 5.34 -10.88
N ALA A 542 -18.30 5.46 -9.57
CA ALA A 542 -17.38 5.10 -8.50
C ALA A 542 -17.18 3.59 -8.34
N ASP A 543 -18.22 2.79 -8.56
CA ASP A 543 -18.17 1.34 -8.36
C ASP A 543 -17.58 0.60 -9.56
N LYS A 544 -17.36 1.32 -10.68
CA LYS A 544 -16.85 0.76 -11.93
C LYS A 544 -15.43 0.21 -11.75
N VAL A 545 -15.26 -1.09 -11.99
CA VAL A 545 -13.96 -1.75 -12.07
C VAL A 545 -13.17 -1.18 -13.24
N LEU A 546 -11.94 -0.75 -12.95
CA LEU A 546 -10.99 -0.24 -13.93
C LEU A 546 -10.40 -1.39 -14.75
N GLU A 547 -10.32 -1.19 -16.06
CA GLU A 547 -9.56 -2.05 -16.96
C GLU A 547 -8.07 -1.67 -16.84
N LEU A 548 -7.39 -2.29 -15.88
CA LEU A 548 -5.99 -2.00 -15.60
C LEU A 548 -5.10 -2.47 -16.75
N SER A 549 -4.00 -1.76 -16.96
CA SER A 549 -2.94 -2.16 -17.89
C SER A 549 -1.59 -2.02 -17.21
N GLY A 550 -0.58 -2.70 -17.73
CA GLY A 550 0.73 -2.71 -17.13
C GLY A 550 1.76 -3.38 -18.02
N TYR A 551 2.96 -3.55 -17.49
CA TYR A 551 4.01 -4.32 -18.13
C TYR A 551 4.71 -5.25 -17.15
N GLU A 552 5.17 -6.39 -17.67
CA GLU A 552 6.17 -7.21 -17.01
C GLU A 552 7.51 -6.49 -17.05
N ARG A 553 8.14 -6.34 -15.88
CA ARG A 553 9.49 -5.81 -15.78
C ARG A 553 10.46 -6.84 -16.39
N PRO A 554 11.36 -6.41 -17.30
CA PRO A 554 12.31 -7.31 -17.92
C PRO A 554 13.34 -7.77 -16.88
N GLU A 555 13.75 -9.04 -16.95
CA GLU A 555 14.80 -9.60 -16.08
C GLU A 555 16.16 -8.97 -16.40
N ASP A 556 16.41 -8.68 -17.69
CA ASP A 556 17.63 -8.05 -18.19
C ASP A 556 17.31 -6.83 -19.05
N THR A 557 18.22 -5.86 -19.11
CA THR A 557 18.08 -4.62 -19.90
C THR A 557 17.93 -4.87 -21.41
N THR A 558 18.30 -6.05 -21.90
CA THR A 558 18.17 -6.45 -23.31
C THR A 558 16.83 -7.12 -23.63
N SER A 559 16.03 -7.47 -22.63
CA SER A 559 14.75 -8.15 -22.82
C SER A 559 13.65 -7.17 -23.23
N SER A 560 12.80 -7.57 -24.17
CA SER A 560 11.67 -6.75 -24.59
C SER A 560 10.60 -6.65 -23.49
N ILE A 561 10.10 -5.43 -23.27
CA ILE A 561 9.00 -5.16 -22.35
C ILE A 561 7.72 -5.87 -22.85
N THR A 562 7.08 -6.65 -21.98
CA THR A 562 5.81 -7.33 -22.31
C THR A 562 4.64 -6.56 -21.71
N LEU A 563 3.79 -6.00 -22.57
CA LEU A 563 2.59 -5.27 -22.16
C LEU A 563 1.42 -6.23 -21.88
N ARG A 564 0.64 -5.90 -20.86
CA ARG A 564 -0.56 -6.65 -20.44
C ARG A 564 -1.73 -5.71 -20.16
N LYS A 565 -2.94 -6.23 -20.35
CA LYS A 565 -4.19 -5.56 -19.99
C LYS A 565 -5.12 -6.52 -19.26
N GLN A 566 -5.99 -5.98 -18.41
CA GLN A 566 -7.05 -6.75 -17.78
C GLN A 566 -8.28 -6.81 -18.69
N GLN A 567 -8.79 -8.02 -18.92
CA GLN A 567 -10.12 -8.22 -19.47
C GLN A 567 -11.20 -8.15 -18.37
N PRO A 568 -12.45 -7.81 -18.72
CA PRO A 568 -13.58 -7.84 -17.77
C PRO A 568 -13.84 -9.24 -17.21
N PHE A 569 -14.38 -9.33 -15.99
CA PHE A 569 -14.71 -10.63 -15.35
C PHE A 569 -15.62 -11.53 -16.20
N ARG A 570 -16.61 -10.95 -16.88
CA ARG A 570 -17.54 -11.66 -17.77
C ARG A 570 -16.88 -12.27 -19.01
N SER A 571 -15.68 -11.83 -19.36
CA SER A 571 -14.94 -12.31 -20.53
C SER A 571 -14.02 -13.49 -20.20
N VAL A 572 -13.80 -13.77 -18.90
CA VAL A 572 -12.96 -14.88 -18.45
C VAL A 572 -13.58 -16.21 -18.88
N GLY A 573 -12.88 -16.91 -19.78
CA GLY A 573 -13.27 -18.18 -20.37
C GLY A 573 -12.35 -19.34 -19.97
N VAL A 574 -12.61 -20.53 -20.52
CA VAL A 574 -11.86 -21.76 -20.21
C VAL A 574 -10.38 -21.66 -20.61
N GLU A 575 -10.07 -20.94 -21.69
CA GLU A 575 -8.68 -20.74 -22.13
C GLU A 575 -7.85 -19.96 -21.11
N ASP A 576 -8.48 -19.02 -20.39
CA ASP A 576 -7.80 -18.21 -19.36
C ASP A 576 -7.42 -19.03 -18.13
N HIS A 577 -8.17 -20.10 -17.83
CA HIS A 577 -7.80 -21.05 -16.79
C HIS A 577 -6.50 -21.78 -17.16
N LEU A 578 -6.38 -22.21 -18.42
CA LEU A 578 -5.16 -22.85 -18.91
C LEU A 578 -3.99 -21.87 -18.95
N ALA A 579 -4.24 -20.61 -19.34
CA ALA A 579 -3.23 -19.56 -19.33
C ALA A 579 -2.74 -19.23 -17.91
N GLU A 580 -3.62 -19.19 -16.92
CA GLU A 580 -3.23 -19.06 -15.50
C GLU A 580 -2.34 -20.23 -15.07
N GLU A 581 -2.68 -21.47 -15.44
CA GLU A 581 -1.86 -22.64 -15.10
C GLU A 581 -0.45 -22.56 -15.72
N VAL A 582 -0.34 -22.01 -16.93
CA VAL A 582 0.92 -21.88 -17.69
C VAL A 582 1.73 -20.64 -17.35
N THR A 583 1.11 -19.56 -16.88
CA THR A 583 1.83 -18.30 -16.61
C THR A 583 1.93 -18.01 -15.12
N GLY A 584 1.01 -18.52 -14.31
CA GLY A 584 0.81 -18.14 -12.92
C GLY A 584 0.07 -16.81 -12.73
N TRP A 585 -0.34 -16.13 -13.81
CA TRP A 585 -1.03 -14.84 -13.75
C TRP A 585 -2.53 -15.01 -13.52
N ASP A 586 -3.16 -14.02 -12.88
CA ASP A 586 -4.62 -13.96 -12.78
C ASP A 586 -5.27 -14.02 -14.17
N ARG A 587 -6.40 -14.72 -14.25
CA ARG A 587 -7.13 -15.01 -15.51
C ARG A 587 -7.51 -13.77 -16.29
N ARG A 588 -7.59 -12.61 -15.64
CA ARG A 588 -7.90 -11.36 -16.32
C ARG A 588 -6.72 -10.78 -17.09
N TRP A 589 -5.48 -11.18 -16.81
CA TRP A 589 -4.31 -10.60 -17.48
C TRP A 589 -4.02 -11.25 -18.83
N GLU A 590 -4.39 -10.53 -19.89
CA GLU A 590 -4.04 -10.89 -21.24
C GLU A 590 -2.74 -10.22 -21.66
N ARG A 591 -1.87 -10.98 -22.34
CA ARG A 591 -0.77 -10.38 -23.09
C ARG A 591 -1.34 -9.65 -24.29
N LEU A 592 -0.85 -8.45 -24.54
CA LEU A 592 -1.04 -7.77 -25.81
C LEU A 592 -0.08 -8.43 -26.83
N GLU A 593 -0.40 -9.62 -27.37
CA GLU A 593 0.41 -10.26 -28.43
C GLU A 593 0.38 -9.40 -29.73
N LYS A 594 1.45 -9.25 -30.53
CA LYS A 594 2.80 -9.85 -30.56
C LYS A 594 3.81 -8.83 -31.12
N SER A 595 5.06 -8.94 -30.70
CA SER A 595 6.25 -8.44 -31.40
C SER A 595 6.21 -8.85 -32.88
N GLY A 596 5.82 -7.95 -33.79
CA GLY A 596 5.87 -8.23 -35.23
C GLY A 596 5.01 -7.40 -36.18
N SER A 597 3.98 -6.65 -35.74
CA SER A 597 3.09 -5.95 -36.70
C SER A 597 3.60 -4.59 -37.20
N TRP A 598 4.62 -4.00 -36.57
CA TRP A 598 5.21 -2.72 -36.97
C TRP A 598 6.57 -2.82 -37.66
N ARG A 599 7.21 -4.01 -37.66
CA ARG A 599 8.38 -4.23 -38.52
C ARG A 599 7.85 -4.44 -39.92
N ARG A 600 7.99 -3.44 -40.79
CA ARG A 600 7.85 -3.62 -42.23
C ARG A 600 8.68 -4.83 -42.62
N VAL A 601 8.03 -5.80 -43.26
CA VAL A 601 8.71 -6.79 -44.10
C VAL A 601 9.02 -6.06 -45.40
N ASP A 602 9.97 -5.14 -45.33
CA ASP A 602 10.65 -4.59 -46.50
C ASP A 602 12.13 -4.77 -46.20
N ASP A 603 12.85 -5.28 -47.19
CA ASP A 603 14.27 -5.67 -47.20
C ASP A 603 14.53 -7.12 -46.80
N LEU A 604 14.22 -8.03 -47.73
CA LEU A 604 15.12 -9.12 -48.17
C LEU A 604 14.53 -9.76 -49.44
N VAL A 605 14.74 -9.08 -50.58
CA VAL A 605 14.85 -9.71 -51.90
C VAL A 605 16.09 -9.09 -52.55
N GLU A 606 17.21 -9.80 -52.46
CA GLU A 606 18.22 -9.85 -53.51
C GLU A 606 17.93 -11.06 -54.40
#